data_AF-A0A748C4D0-F1
#
_entry.id   AF-A0A748C4D0-F1
#
_cell.length_a   1.000
_cell.length_b   1.000
_cell.length_c   1.000
_cell.angle_alpha   90.00
_cell.angle_beta   90.00
_cell.angle_gamma   90.00
#
_symmetry.space_group_name_H-M   'P 1'
#
loop_
_entity.id
_entity.type
_entity.pdbx_description
1 polymer ?
#
loop_
_entity_poly.entity_id
_entity_poly.type
_entity_poly.pdbx_seq_one_letter_code
_entity_poly.pdbx_strand_id
1 'polypeptide(L)'
;MSTPLTESQLLFRLQDFYGAEQDASKIGDHEFAQECADIVSVIREVQAWRQASANPVAWRCDSGSIANQRVVTVSSVVADSWVEKGMEVTPLYIKPQPRPIVPTFDEWLESRGSKPLGWVRDVMRESYEACRAAMLNGDKS
;
A
#
# COMPACT_ATOMS: atom_id res chain seq x y z
N MET A 1 -11.83 19.08 7.55
CA MET A 1 -10.91 18.62 6.48
C MET A 1 -11.45 17.30 5.96
N SER A 2 -11.69 17.17 4.66
CA SER A 2 -12.22 15.94 4.05
C SER A 2 -11.14 14.86 4.07
N THR A 3 -11.49 13.65 4.50
CA THR A 3 -10.57 12.51 4.50
C THR A 3 -10.18 12.14 3.06
N PRO A 4 -8.90 11.88 2.76
CA PRO A 4 -8.50 11.43 1.42
C PRO A 4 -9.23 10.14 1.02
N LEU A 5 -9.65 10.03 -0.24
CA LEU A 5 -10.27 8.81 -0.76
C LEU A 5 -9.33 7.62 -0.65
N THR A 6 -9.86 6.45 -0.28
CA THR A 6 -9.10 5.19 -0.29
C THR A 6 -8.81 4.73 -1.72
N GLU A 7 -7.89 3.77 -1.88
CA GLU A 7 -7.56 3.22 -3.21
C GLU A 7 -8.78 2.57 -3.87
N SER A 8 -9.56 1.79 -3.11
CA SER A 8 -10.81 1.20 -3.61
C SER A 8 -11.81 2.27 -4.04
N GLN A 9 -11.95 3.35 -3.27
CA GLN A 9 -12.84 4.46 -3.64
C GLN A 9 -12.37 5.15 -4.92
N LEU A 10 -11.07 5.35 -5.12
CA LEU A 10 -10.53 5.89 -6.37
C LEU A 10 -10.81 4.97 -7.57
N LEU A 11 -10.64 3.65 -7.41
CA LEU A 11 -10.95 2.68 -8.46
C LEU A 11 -12.43 2.68 -8.85
N PHE A 12 -13.35 2.76 -7.87
CA PHE A 12 -14.77 2.87 -8.16
C PHE A 12 -15.08 4.16 -8.93
N ARG A 13 -14.54 5.31 -8.49
CA ARG A 13 -14.73 6.59 -9.21
C ARG A 13 -14.14 6.56 -10.61
N LEU A 14 -12.97 5.94 -10.78
CA LEU A 14 -12.35 5.77 -12.09
C LEU A 14 -13.29 5.01 -13.04
N GLN A 15 -13.89 3.92 -12.56
CA GLN A 15 -14.85 3.14 -13.34
C GLN A 15 -16.12 3.95 -13.68
N ASP A 16 -16.68 4.68 -12.70
CA ASP A 16 -17.87 5.50 -12.90
C ASP A 16 -17.66 6.56 -13.99
N PHE A 17 -16.58 7.34 -13.89
CA PHE A 17 -16.30 8.41 -14.84
C PHE A 17 -15.88 7.89 -16.21
N TYR A 18 -15.16 6.77 -16.28
CA TYR A 18 -14.84 6.14 -17.56
C TYR A 18 -16.09 5.60 -18.26
N GLY A 19 -17.05 5.05 -17.51
CA GLY A 19 -18.35 4.67 -18.06
C GLY A 19 -19.16 5.88 -18.55
N ALA A 20 -19.20 6.94 -17.74
CA ALA A 20 -19.89 8.18 -18.07
C ALA A 20 -19.32 8.85 -19.33
N GLU A 21 -17.99 8.88 -19.49
CA GLU A 21 -17.30 9.37 -20.70
C GLU A 21 -17.78 8.63 -21.95
N GLN A 22 -17.82 7.30 -21.90
CA GLN A 22 -18.23 6.47 -23.03
C GLN A 22 -19.70 6.68 -23.38
N ASP A 23 -20.56 6.79 -22.38
CA ASP A 23 -21.99 6.97 -22.59
C ASP A 23 -22.31 8.38 -23.11
N ALA A 24 -21.64 9.41 -22.58
CA ALA A 24 -21.71 10.79 -23.08
C ALA A 24 -21.26 10.89 -24.54
N SER A 25 -20.15 10.21 -24.88
CA SER A 25 -19.62 10.16 -26.25
C SER A 25 -20.61 9.53 -27.23
N LYS A 26 -21.35 8.49 -26.82
CA LYS A 26 -22.34 7.81 -27.68
C LYS A 26 -23.55 8.70 -28.00
N ILE A 27 -23.92 9.60 -27.09
CA ILE A 27 -25.06 10.51 -27.29
C ILE A 27 -24.66 11.87 -27.89
N GLY A 28 -23.37 12.05 -28.21
CA GLY A 28 -22.83 13.28 -28.81
C GLY A 28 -22.60 14.42 -27.82
N ASP A 29 -22.63 14.13 -26.51
CA ASP A 29 -22.32 15.10 -25.45
C ASP A 29 -20.80 15.16 -25.24
N HIS A 30 -20.13 15.89 -26.12
CA HIS A 30 -18.67 15.97 -26.14
C HIS A 30 -18.10 16.80 -24.98
N GLU A 31 -18.85 17.78 -24.47
CA GLU A 31 -18.41 18.60 -23.33
C GLU A 31 -18.35 17.75 -22.06
N PHE A 32 -19.44 17.05 -21.74
CA PHE A 32 -19.47 16.18 -20.58
C PHE A 32 -18.53 14.97 -20.71
N ALA A 33 -18.36 14.44 -21.92
CA ALA A 33 -17.35 13.40 -22.18
C ALA A 33 -15.93 13.89 -21.86
N GLN A 34 -15.58 15.11 -22.28
CA GLN A 34 -14.27 15.68 -22.00
C GLN A 34 -14.05 15.91 -20.50
N GLU A 35 -15.05 16.42 -19.78
CA GLU A 35 -14.96 16.58 -18.32
C GLU A 35 -14.74 15.25 -17.62
N CYS A 36 -15.45 14.20 -18.03
CA CYS A 36 -15.25 12.85 -17.49
C CYS A 36 -13.84 12.32 -17.78
N ALA A 37 -13.32 12.55 -18.98
CA ALA A 37 -11.95 12.17 -19.37
C ALA A 37 -10.89 12.90 -18.53
N ASP A 38 -11.08 14.19 -18.25
CA ASP A 38 -10.18 14.98 -17.41
C ASP A 38 -10.16 14.44 -15.98
N ILE A 39 -11.33 14.09 -15.40
CA ILE A 39 -11.40 13.48 -14.08
C ILE A 39 -10.75 12.10 -14.05
N VAL A 40 -10.94 11.28 -15.07
CA VAL A 40 -10.24 9.98 -15.23
C VAL A 40 -8.72 10.18 -15.25
N SER A 41 -8.22 11.20 -15.97
CA SER A 41 -6.80 11.56 -16.00
C SER A 41 -6.28 11.92 -14.61
N VAL A 42 -6.97 12.81 -13.90
CA VAL A 42 -6.60 13.23 -12.54
C VAL A 42 -6.57 12.04 -11.58
N ILE A 43 -7.55 11.14 -11.63
CA ILE A 43 -7.57 9.95 -10.77
C ILE A 43 -6.36 9.06 -11.06
N ARG A 44 -6.02 8.83 -12.33
CA ARG A 44 -4.84 8.04 -12.72
C ARG A 44 -3.53 8.68 -12.26
N GLU A 45 -3.40 10.00 -12.38
CA GLU A 45 -2.24 10.73 -11.85
C GLU A 45 -2.11 10.56 -10.33
N VAL A 46 -3.22 10.66 -9.59
CA VAL A 46 -3.23 10.43 -8.15
C VAL A 46 -2.82 8.99 -7.80
N GLN A 47 -3.33 7.99 -8.52
CA GLN A 47 -2.95 6.59 -8.30
C GLN A 47 -1.47 6.34 -8.60
N ALA A 48 -0.96 6.85 -9.72
CA ALA A 48 0.45 6.75 -10.09
C ALA A 48 1.35 7.41 -9.03
N TRP A 49 0.96 8.59 -8.55
CA TRP A 49 1.65 9.31 -7.49
C TRP A 49 1.66 8.53 -6.16
N ARG A 50 0.54 7.89 -5.79
CA ARG A 50 0.45 7.02 -4.61
C ARG A 50 1.34 5.80 -4.74
N GLN A 51 1.35 5.15 -5.90
CA GLN A 51 2.20 3.99 -6.16
C GLN A 51 3.69 4.36 -6.12
N ALA A 52 4.07 5.47 -6.74
CA ALA A 52 5.44 5.99 -6.67
C ALA A 52 5.86 6.33 -5.23
N SER A 53 4.93 6.84 -4.42
CA SER A 53 5.17 7.14 -3.00
C SER A 53 5.20 5.89 -2.11
N ALA A 54 4.66 4.76 -2.58
CA ALA A 54 4.70 3.47 -1.90
C ALA A 54 6.02 2.74 -2.11
N ASN A 55 6.79 3.08 -3.14
CA ASN A 55 8.11 2.51 -3.37
C ASN A 55 9.18 3.27 -2.58
N PRO A 56 10.18 2.57 -2.03
CA PRO A 56 11.31 3.23 -1.39
C PRO A 56 12.11 4.02 -2.45
N VAL A 57 12.50 5.23 -2.07
CA VAL A 57 13.30 6.13 -2.92
C VAL A 57 14.77 6.16 -2.54
N ALA A 58 15.08 5.66 -1.35
CA ALA A 58 16.43 5.50 -0.87
C ALA A 58 16.48 4.38 0.17
N TRP A 59 17.68 3.94 0.51
CA TRP A 59 17.94 2.93 1.52
C TRP A 59 19.09 3.39 2.40
N ARG A 60 18.92 3.23 3.71
CA ARG A 60 19.93 3.57 4.70
C ARG A 60 20.49 2.29 5.30
N CYS A 61 21.80 2.13 5.29
CA CYS A 61 22.48 1.07 6.02
C CYS A 61 22.65 1.52 7.49
N ASP A 62 22.03 0.81 8.42
CA ASP A 62 22.06 1.09 9.86
C ASP A 62 23.14 0.29 10.61
N SER A 63 23.65 -0.82 10.05
CA SER A 63 24.73 -1.63 10.64
C SER A 63 26.12 -1.39 10.02
N GLY A 64 27.15 -1.54 10.84
CA GLY A 64 28.49 -1.01 10.60
C GLY A 64 29.46 -1.95 9.88
N SER A 65 29.84 -1.59 8.66
CA SER A 65 31.14 -1.90 8.05
C SER A 65 31.52 -0.91 6.95
N ILE A 66 30.54 -0.20 6.37
CA ILE A 66 30.80 0.93 5.47
C ILE A 66 31.09 2.16 6.34
N ALA A 67 32.35 2.30 6.77
CA ALA A 67 32.95 3.49 7.38
C ALA A 67 32.00 4.36 8.24
N ASN A 68 31.91 4.07 9.54
CA ASN A 68 31.34 4.94 10.58
C ASN A 68 29.96 5.56 10.25
N GLN A 69 28.92 4.75 10.48
CA GLN A 69 27.52 5.13 10.75
C GLN A 69 26.72 5.82 9.63
N ARG A 70 25.66 5.12 9.20
CA ARG A 70 24.51 5.59 8.40
C ARG A 70 24.84 6.11 7.00
N VAL A 71 25.17 5.18 6.10
CA VAL A 71 25.29 5.45 4.66
C VAL A 71 23.92 5.34 4.00
N VAL A 72 23.61 6.26 3.08
CA VAL A 72 22.36 6.25 2.29
C VAL A 72 22.69 6.05 0.82
N THR A 73 21.92 5.20 0.13
CA THR A 73 21.97 5.02 -1.32
C THR A 73 20.59 5.25 -1.93
N VAL A 74 20.54 5.78 -3.15
CA VAL A 74 19.32 5.86 -3.99
C VAL A 74 19.24 4.71 -4.99
N SER A 75 20.26 3.82 -5.02
CA SER A 75 20.29 2.67 -5.90
C SER A 75 19.80 1.42 -5.17
N SER A 76 18.71 0.83 -5.68
CA SER A 76 18.17 -0.44 -5.16
C SER A 76 19.20 -1.56 -5.24
N VAL A 77 19.98 -1.63 -6.32
CA VAL A 77 21.01 -2.66 -6.52
C VAL A 77 22.09 -2.59 -5.44
N VAL A 78 22.48 -1.38 -5.04
CA VAL A 78 23.45 -1.20 -3.94
C VAL A 78 22.82 -1.61 -2.61
N ALA A 79 21.55 -1.30 -2.39
CA ALA A 79 20.81 -1.73 -1.20
C ALA A 79 20.67 -3.26 -1.12
N ASP A 80 20.34 -3.92 -2.24
CA ASP A 80 20.23 -5.38 -2.33
C ASP A 80 21.58 -6.03 -2.00
N SER A 81 22.69 -5.51 -2.54
CA SER A 81 24.03 -5.97 -2.20
C SER A 81 24.37 -5.81 -0.71
N TRP A 82 23.78 -4.81 -0.04
CA TRP A 82 23.95 -4.66 1.41
C TRP A 82 23.19 -5.72 2.20
N VAL A 83 21.94 -5.99 1.80
CA VAL A 83 21.11 -7.06 2.39
C VAL A 83 21.77 -8.42 2.20
N GLU A 84 22.29 -8.71 1.00
CA GLU A 84 23.04 -9.95 0.71
C GLU A 84 24.27 -10.14 1.60
N LYS A 85 24.89 -9.04 2.02
CA LYS A 85 26.04 -9.03 2.94
C LYS A 85 25.64 -9.10 4.41
N GLY A 86 24.35 -9.26 4.71
CA GLY A 86 23.83 -9.32 6.07
C GLY A 86 23.83 -7.97 6.80
N MET A 87 23.83 -6.85 6.06
CA MET A 87 23.72 -5.53 6.67
C MET A 87 22.25 -5.16 6.93
N GLU A 88 22.01 -4.37 7.97
CA GLU A 88 20.68 -3.87 8.34
C GLU A 88 20.37 -2.68 7.43
N VAL A 89 19.36 -2.81 6.58
CA VAL A 89 19.01 -1.81 5.57
C VAL A 89 17.58 -1.33 5.79
N THR A 90 17.43 -0.05 6.15
CA THR A 90 16.13 0.60 6.28
C THR A 90 15.72 1.29 4.98
N PRO A 91 14.60 0.89 4.34
CA PRO A 91 14.05 1.62 3.20
C PRO A 91 13.48 2.98 3.63
N LEU A 92 13.73 4.02 2.83
CA LEU A 92 13.27 5.38 3.02
C LEU A 92 12.26 5.75 1.94
N TYR A 93 11.15 6.34 2.35
CA TYR A 93 10.01 6.65 1.49
C TYR A 93 9.73 8.15 1.47
N ILE A 94 9.15 8.66 0.38
CA ILE A 94 8.74 10.07 0.26
C ILE A 94 7.67 10.43 1.29
N LYS A 95 6.76 9.48 1.60
CA LYS A 95 5.75 9.63 2.65
C LYS A 95 5.97 8.62 3.78
N PRO A 96 5.59 8.96 5.02
CA PRO A 96 5.44 7.97 6.08
C PRO A 96 4.51 6.85 5.59
N GLN A 97 5.00 5.61 5.59
CA GLN A 97 4.17 4.47 5.23
C GLN A 97 3.11 4.27 6.32
N PRO A 98 1.84 4.00 5.95
CA PRO A 98 0.86 3.60 6.93
C PRO A 98 1.37 2.32 7.60
N ARG A 99 1.48 2.32 8.93
CA ARG A 99 1.85 1.13 9.71
C ARG A 99 0.95 -0.02 9.25
N PRO A 100 1.48 -1.24 8.99
CA PRO A 100 0.65 -2.36 8.59
C PRO A 100 -0.53 -2.54 9.55
N ILE A 101 -1.75 -2.21 9.12
CA ILE A 101 -2.95 -2.42 9.92
C ILE A 101 -3.36 -3.86 9.68
N VAL A 102 -2.77 -4.77 10.43
CA VAL A 102 -3.20 -6.16 10.44
C VAL A 102 -4.44 -6.23 11.36
N PRO A 103 -5.64 -6.55 10.83
CA PRO A 103 -6.85 -6.65 11.64
C PRO A 103 -6.65 -7.71 12.72
N THR A 104 -7.26 -7.53 13.87
CA THR A 104 -7.37 -8.59 14.88
C THR A 104 -8.16 -9.78 14.32
N PHE A 105 -8.05 -10.94 14.98
CA PHE A 105 -8.73 -12.14 14.54
C PHE A 105 -10.26 -11.96 14.47
N ASP A 106 -10.83 -11.19 15.39
CA ASP A 106 -12.27 -10.93 15.45
C ASP A 106 -12.73 -9.99 14.32
N GLU A 107 -11.98 -8.92 14.03
CA GLU A 107 -12.23 -8.03 12.87
C GLU A 107 -12.11 -8.79 11.54
N TRP A 108 -11.17 -9.73 11.45
CA TRP A 108 -11.01 -10.59 10.27
C TRP A 108 -12.19 -11.56 10.09
N LEU A 109 -12.72 -12.13 11.17
CA LEU A 109 -13.91 -12.98 11.13
C LEU A 109 -15.17 -12.20 10.74
N GLU A 110 -15.35 -11.00 11.29
CA GLU A 110 -16.47 -10.11 10.95
C GLU A 110 -16.44 -9.69 9.48
N SER A 111 -15.26 -9.38 8.94
CA SER A 111 -15.08 -9.04 7.52
C SER A 111 -15.34 -10.21 6.57
N ARG A 112 -15.13 -11.47 7.00
CA ARG A 112 -15.33 -12.68 6.20
C ARG A 112 -16.77 -13.20 6.27
N GLY A 113 -17.56 -12.74 7.24
CA GLY A 113 -18.90 -13.28 7.51
C GLY A 113 -18.91 -14.76 7.93
N SER A 114 -17.77 -15.31 8.35
CA SER A 114 -17.63 -16.73 8.69
C SER A 114 -17.56 -16.92 10.20
N LYS A 115 -18.29 -17.91 10.72
CA LYS A 115 -18.32 -18.25 12.14
C LYS A 115 -17.86 -19.71 12.32
N PRO A 116 -16.55 -19.95 12.55
CA PRO A 116 -16.04 -21.31 12.72
C PRO A 116 -16.59 -21.95 14.00
N LEU A 117 -16.56 -23.29 14.07
CA LEU A 117 -16.91 -24.05 15.27
C LEU A 117 -16.02 -23.63 16.45
N GLY A 118 -16.56 -23.62 17.67
CA GLY A 118 -15.92 -23.02 18.85
C GLY A 118 -14.48 -23.46 19.11
N TRP A 119 -14.17 -24.76 19.01
CA TRP A 119 -12.81 -25.27 19.21
C TRP A 119 -11.85 -24.92 18.05
N VAL A 120 -12.36 -24.80 16.82
CA VAL A 120 -11.57 -24.36 15.65
C VAL A 120 -11.22 -22.89 15.77
N ARG A 121 -12.13 -22.09 16.34
CA ARG A 121 -11.94 -20.65 16.55
C ARG A 121 -10.72 -20.36 17.44
N ASP A 122 -10.56 -21.10 18.53
CA ASP A 122 -9.51 -20.82 19.51
C ASP A 122 -8.12 -21.24 18.99
N VAL A 123 -8.02 -22.37 18.28
CA VAL A 123 -6.78 -22.80 17.61
C VAL A 123 -6.38 -21.86 16.47
N MET A 124 -7.36 -21.39 15.68
CA MET A 124 -7.10 -20.43 14.60
C MET A 124 -6.71 -19.04 15.12
N ARG A 125 -7.28 -18.60 16.25
CA ARG A 125 -6.97 -17.31 16.88
C ARG A 125 -5.50 -17.22 17.24
N GLU A 126 -4.98 -18.23 17.92
CA GLU A 126 -3.57 -18.25 18.37
C GLU A 126 -2.60 -18.19 17.18
N SER A 127 -2.86 -18.98 16.14
CA SER A 127 -2.05 -18.98 14.91
C SER A 127 -2.11 -17.65 14.17
N TYR A 128 -3.31 -17.04 14.07
CA TYR A 128 -3.51 -15.76 13.41
C TYR A 128 -2.85 -14.61 14.19
N GLU A 129 -2.98 -14.59 15.51
CA GLU A 129 -2.37 -13.57 16.36
C GLU A 129 -0.84 -13.65 16.37
N ALA A 130 -0.25 -14.86 16.32
CA ALA A 130 1.19 -15.05 16.15
C ALA A 130 1.68 -14.50 14.79
N CYS A 131 0.99 -14.80 13.70
CA CYS A 131 1.28 -14.23 12.38
C CYS A 131 1.10 -12.72 12.34
N ARG A 132 0.05 -12.20 12.98
CA ARG A 132 -0.19 -10.76 13.11
C ARG A 132 0.91 -10.06 13.90
N ALA A 133 1.37 -10.66 15.00
CA ALA A 133 2.49 -10.15 15.76
C ALA A 133 3.77 -10.14 14.93
N ALA A 134 4.04 -11.18 14.14
CA ALA A 134 5.17 -11.22 13.22
C ALA A 134 5.06 -10.15 12.12
N MET A 135 3.87 -9.93 11.53
CA MET A 135 3.65 -8.89 10.52
C MET A 135 3.76 -7.47 11.09
N LEU A 136 3.39 -7.26 12.37
CA LEU A 136 3.55 -5.97 13.05
C LEU A 136 4.98 -5.73 13.57
N ASN A 137 5.72 -6.80 13.85
CA ASN A 137 7.11 -6.73 14.33
C ASN A 137 8.15 -6.91 13.21
N GLY A 138 7.73 -7.27 12.00
CA GLY A 138 8.58 -7.54 10.82
C GLY A 138 9.35 -6.33 10.29
N ASP A 139 9.16 -5.14 10.87
CA ASP A 139 10.00 -3.95 10.68
C ASP A 139 11.31 -4.00 11.51
N LYS A 140 11.63 -5.13 12.15
CA LYS A 140 12.89 -5.36 12.87
C LYS A 140 13.51 -6.70 12.48
N SER A 141 14.18 -6.74 11.33
CA SER A 141 15.28 -7.69 11.07
C SER A 141 16.25 -7.07 10.09
#